data_AF-A0A7K2AP63-F1
#
_entry.id   AF-A0A7K2AP63-F1
#
_cell.length_a   1.000
_cell.length_b   1.000
_cell.length_c   1.000
_cell.angle_alpha   90.00
_cell.angle_beta   90.00
_cell.angle_gamma   90.00
#
_symmetry.space_group_name_H-M   'P 1'
#
loop_
_entity.id
_entity.type
_entity.pdbx_description
1 polymer ?
#
loop_
_entity_poly.entity_id
_entity_poly.type
_entity_poly.pdbx_seq_one_letter_code
_entity_poly.pdbx_strand_id
1 'polypeptide(L)'
;MGLAGRDVPPARRLDSGSRGPAPLHGRDHVHRAGLRVPGTISWLEPEREVVKPARFGSDHPMRTVTEQIGSGGGWSPERASFVAGVFDQLSVDWHADHSSDLRLAPLEDALDRGDVGRGRWVEIGCGTGAATERIATRCPVAAALDLSPRMLALADSSVAPFVQADASSLPLATGSVDVMVLVNMFMFAAEYDRVLAPGGRFVWVSTMGDATPIYLPPQEVMEFLPGCWTAIGSYAGTGFWLVARAARERSEQERE
;
A
#
# COMPACT_ATOMS: atom_id res chain seq x y z
N MET A 1 19.86 3.67 7.37
CA MET A 1 20.65 2.42 7.15
C MET A 1 19.67 1.27 6.89
N GLY A 2 19.10 1.17 5.68
CA GLY A 2 17.90 0.36 5.38
C GLY A 2 18.14 -1.13 5.11
N LEU A 3 17.10 -1.80 4.59
CA LEU A 3 17.03 -3.24 4.20
C LEU A 3 18.18 -3.75 3.29
N ALA A 4 19.05 -2.88 2.81
CA ALA A 4 20.22 -3.23 2.01
C ALA A 4 21.27 -3.95 2.87
N GLY A 5 21.26 -5.28 2.82
CA GLY A 5 22.27 -6.15 3.45
C GLY A 5 21.74 -7.20 4.42
N ARG A 6 20.42 -7.36 4.55
CA ARG A 6 19.82 -8.43 5.36
C ARG A 6 19.06 -9.40 4.46
N ASP A 7 19.37 -10.68 4.57
CA ASP A 7 18.67 -11.74 3.85
C ASP A 7 17.21 -11.80 4.30
N VAL A 8 16.30 -11.42 3.39
CA VAL A 8 14.86 -11.57 3.60
C VAL A 8 14.55 -13.07 3.56
N PRO A 9 13.89 -13.65 4.57
CA PRO A 9 13.60 -15.07 4.58
C PRO A 9 12.74 -15.48 3.36
N PRO A 10 13.08 -16.61 2.70
CA PRO A 10 12.28 -17.11 1.58
C PRO A 10 10.89 -17.53 2.07
N ALA A 11 9.87 -17.32 1.24
CA ALA A 11 8.54 -17.84 1.51
C ALA A 11 8.62 -19.37 1.47
N ARG A 12 8.21 -20.05 2.55
CA ARG A 12 8.17 -21.52 2.55
C ARG A 12 7.17 -21.99 1.50
N ARG A 13 7.58 -22.91 0.63
CA ARG A 13 6.62 -23.76 -0.09
C ARG A 13 5.90 -24.60 0.98
N LEU A 14 4.57 -24.61 0.93
CA LEU A 14 3.79 -25.55 1.71
C LEU A 14 4.17 -26.96 1.24
N ASP A 15 4.89 -27.68 2.09
CA ASP A 15 5.29 -29.06 1.85
C ASP A 15 4.08 -29.96 2.14
N SER A 16 3.52 -30.56 1.10
CA SER A 16 2.40 -31.49 1.20
C SER A 16 2.91 -32.86 1.66
N GLY A 17 2.85 -33.14 2.97
CA GLY A 17 3.41 -34.37 3.55
C GLY A 17 2.76 -34.90 4.83
N SER A 18 1.64 -35.62 4.66
CA SER A 18 1.13 -36.74 5.49
C SER A 18 0.16 -36.52 6.68
N ARG A 19 -1.11 -36.87 6.38
CA ARG A 19 -2.11 -37.72 7.09
C ARG A 19 -2.72 -37.29 8.43
N GLY A 20 -3.91 -36.67 8.32
CA GLY A 20 -5.05 -36.68 9.26
C GLY A 20 -6.37 -36.90 8.48
N PRO A 21 -7.51 -37.23 9.13
CA PRO A 21 -8.60 -38.01 8.52
C PRO A 21 -9.50 -37.26 7.52
N ALA A 22 -10.27 -38.05 6.77
CA ALA A 22 -11.04 -37.77 5.55
C ALA A 22 -12.06 -36.60 5.60
N PRO A 23 -12.47 -36.05 4.44
CA PRO A 23 -13.02 -34.70 4.31
C PRO A 23 -14.53 -34.62 4.51
N LEU A 24 -14.98 -33.56 5.17
CA LEU A 24 -16.35 -33.06 5.06
C LEU A 24 -16.43 -32.14 3.83
N HIS A 25 -17.41 -32.42 2.97
CA HIS A 25 -17.73 -31.67 1.76
C HIS A 25 -17.93 -30.17 2.04
N GLY A 26 -17.31 -29.31 1.23
CA GLY A 26 -17.49 -27.86 1.36
C GLY A 26 -16.76 -27.04 0.30
N ARG A 27 -17.32 -27.05 -0.92
CA ARG A 27 -17.20 -26.04 -1.99
C ARG A 27 -15.79 -25.54 -2.34
N ASP A 28 -15.25 -26.10 -3.42
CA ASP A 28 -14.18 -25.50 -4.21
C ASP A 28 -14.62 -24.12 -4.73
N HIS A 29 -14.16 -23.05 -4.09
CA HIS A 29 -14.08 -21.74 -4.73
C HIS A 29 -12.89 -21.77 -5.69
N VAL A 30 -13.13 -22.30 -6.90
CA VAL A 30 -12.24 -22.11 -8.02
C VAL A 30 -12.20 -20.61 -8.30
N HIS A 31 -11.09 -19.94 -7.98
CA HIS A 31 -10.80 -18.60 -8.47
C HIS A 31 -10.84 -18.64 -10.00
N ARG A 32 -11.97 -18.24 -10.57
CA ARG A 32 -12.11 -18.05 -12.01
C ARG A 32 -11.18 -16.90 -12.37
N ALA A 33 -10.08 -17.20 -13.07
CA ALA A 33 -9.20 -16.20 -13.65
C ALA A 33 -10.00 -15.42 -14.71
N GLY A 34 -10.74 -14.40 -14.27
CA GLY A 34 -11.33 -13.40 -15.14
C GLY A 34 -10.22 -12.67 -15.88
N LEU A 35 -10.47 -12.37 -17.15
CA LEU A 35 -9.58 -11.59 -18.00
C LEU A 35 -9.28 -10.25 -17.30
N ARG A 36 -8.05 -10.04 -16.81
CA ARG A 36 -7.64 -8.73 -16.27
C ARG A 36 -7.67 -7.72 -17.41
N VAL A 37 -8.62 -6.79 -17.38
CA VAL A 37 -8.60 -5.64 -18.30
C VAL A 37 -7.61 -4.64 -17.71
N PRO A 38 -6.56 -4.24 -18.45
CA PRO A 38 -5.57 -3.30 -17.92
C PRO A 38 -6.23 -1.99 -17.51
N GLY A 39 -5.96 -1.54 -16.29
CA GLY A 39 -6.39 -0.21 -15.85
C GLY A 39 -5.73 0.89 -16.69
N THR A 40 -6.42 2.01 -16.87
CA THR A 40 -5.86 3.17 -17.60
C THR A 40 -5.38 4.23 -16.62
N ILE A 41 -4.22 4.84 -16.91
CA ILE A 41 -3.66 5.95 -16.13
C ILE A 41 -3.67 7.20 -17.00
N SER A 42 -4.36 8.25 -16.55
CA SER A 42 -4.27 9.59 -17.11
C SER A 42 -3.21 10.38 -16.37
N TRP A 43 -2.14 10.77 -17.07
CA TRP A 43 -1.03 11.50 -16.46
C TRP A 43 -1.24 13.01 -16.55
N LEU A 44 -1.08 13.69 -15.42
CA LEU A 44 -0.98 15.14 -15.35
C LEU A 44 0.49 15.54 -15.47
N GLU A 45 0.74 16.65 -16.17
CA GLU A 45 2.06 17.27 -16.18
C GLU A 45 2.45 17.72 -14.74
N PRO A 46 3.72 17.54 -14.34
CA PRO A 46 4.23 18.06 -13.09
C PRO A 46 4.06 19.58 -13.02
N GLU A 47 3.55 20.11 -11.90
CA GLU A 47 3.47 21.57 -11.71
C GLU A 47 4.84 22.22 -11.49
N ARG A 48 5.81 21.44 -11.03
CA ARG A 48 7.18 21.86 -10.73
C ARG A 48 8.16 20.85 -11.29
N GLU A 49 9.41 21.27 -11.42
CA GLU A 49 10.49 20.37 -11.81
C GLU A 49 10.60 19.20 -10.82
N VAL A 50 10.63 17.99 -11.36
CA VAL A 50 10.78 16.75 -10.59
C VAL A 50 12.25 16.56 -10.26
N VAL A 51 12.56 16.49 -8.98
CA VAL A 51 13.92 16.29 -8.49
C VAL A 51 14.22 14.80 -8.53
N LYS A 52 15.20 14.37 -9.32
CA LYS A 52 15.63 12.98 -9.30
C LYS A 52 16.34 12.71 -7.95
N PRO A 53 15.81 11.81 -7.10
CA PRO A 53 16.51 11.48 -5.86
C PRO A 53 17.86 10.85 -6.20
N ALA A 54 18.85 11.06 -5.32
CA ALA A 54 20.13 10.35 -5.42
C ALA A 54 19.84 8.84 -5.45
N ARG A 55 20.24 8.17 -6.54
CA ARG A 55 19.94 6.75 -6.77
C ARG A 55 20.53 5.91 -5.63
N PHE A 56 19.66 5.34 -4.80
CA PHE A 56 19.95 4.02 -4.24
C PHE A 56 19.65 3.03 -5.36
N GLY A 57 20.60 2.13 -5.67
CA GLY A 57 20.57 1.28 -6.86
C GLY A 57 19.17 0.70 -7.18
N SER A 58 18.83 0.69 -8.48
CA SER A 58 17.55 0.17 -8.99
C SER A 58 17.31 -1.30 -8.68
N ASP A 59 18.34 -2.04 -8.26
CA ASP A 59 18.32 -3.49 -8.09
C ASP A 59 18.21 -3.87 -6.60
N HIS A 60 17.32 -3.21 -5.86
CA HIS A 60 17.14 -3.49 -4.44
C HIS A 60 16.38 -4.83 -4.23
N PRO A 61 16.88 -5.78 -3.40
CA PRO A 61 16.25 -7.09 -3.21
C PRO A 61 14.77 -7.06 -2.80
N MET A 62 14.35 -5.97 -2.17
CA MET A 62 12.96 -5.75 -1.77
C MET A 62 11.98 -5.58 -2.94
N ARG A 63 12.44 -5.28 -4.16
CA ARG A 63 11.55 -5.19 -5.33
C ARG A 63 10.97 -6.54 -5.68
N THR A 64 11.80 -7.57 -5.74
CA THR A 64 11.34 -8.95 -5.94
C THR A 64 10.37 -9.37 -4.84
N VAL A 65 10.59 -8.95 -3.60
CA VAL A 65 9.65 -9.21 -2.50
C VAL A 65 8.33 -8.47 -2.72
N THR A 66 8.40 -7.21 -3.18
CA THR A 66 7.22 -6.37 -3.43
C THR A 66 6.37 -6.92 -4.58
N GLU A 67 6.99 -7.36 -5.67
CA GLU A 67 6.34 -8.03 -6.81
C GLU A 67 5.67 -9.35 -6.39
N GLN A 68 6.36 -10.16 -5.57
CA GLN A 68 5.79 -11.39 -5.01
C GLN A 68 4.54 -11.10 -4.18
N ILE A 69 4.59 -10.07 -3.32
CA ILE A 69 3.44 -9.66 -2.51
C ILE A 69 2.30 -9.16 -3.39
N GLY A 70 2.59 -8.30 -4.37
CA GLY A 70 1.61 -7.74 -5.31
C GLY A 70 0.88 -8.81 -6.13
N SER A 71 1.58 -9.88 -6.52
CA SER A 71 1.00 -11.04 -7.20
C SER A 71 0.23 -12.00 -6.29
N GLY A 72 0.07 -11.67 -5.00
CA GLY A 72 -0.71 -12.44 -4.02
C GLY A 72 0.09 -13.54 -3.31
N GLY A 73 1.42 -13.55 -3.45
CA GLY A 73 2.30 -14.55 -2.85
C GLY A 73 3.28 -13.96 -1.84
N GLY A 74 4.09 -14.82 -1.24
CA GLY A 74 5.28 -14.39 -0.51
C GLY A 74 5.05 -13.82 0.90
N TRP A 75 3.87 -13.33 1.26
CA TRP A 75 3.62 -12.86 2.63
C TRP A 75 3.34 -14.04 3.57
N SER A 76 4.06 -14.10 4.69
CA SER A 76 3.88 -15.11 5.75
C SER A 76 4.07 -14.46 7.11
N PRO A 77 3.59 -15.07 8.22
CA PRO A 77 3.82 -14.54 9.56
C PRO A 77 5.31 -14.31 9.89
N GLU A 78 6.20 -15.17 9.40
CA GLU A 78 7.65 -15.02 9.59
C GLU A 78 8.20 -13.82 8.82
N ARG A 79 7.72 -13.59 7.58
CA ARG A 79 8.11 -12.42 6.79
C ARG A 79 7.55 -11.14 7.40
N ALA A 80 6.31 -11.15 7.86
CA ALA A 80 5.69 -10.03 8.59
C ALA A 80 6.52 -9.67 9.83
N SER A 81 6.87 -10.67 10.66
CA SER A 81 7.72 -10.48 11.84
C SER A 81 9.11 -9.95 11.49
N PHE A 82 9.74 -10.46 10.43
CA PHE A 82 11.02 -9.95 9.94
C PHE A 82 10.93 -8.47 9.51
N VAL A 83 9.92 -8.14 8.70
CA VAL A 83 9.70 -6.77 8.21
C VAL A 83 9.43 -5.82 9.38
N ALA A 84 8.56 -6.21 10.33
CA ALA A 84 8.31 -5.46 11.55
C ALA A 84 9.60 -5.20 12.33
N GLY A 85 10.43 -6.23 12.53
CA GLY A 85 11.71 -6.11 13.22
C GLY A 85 12.72 -5.19 12.52
N VAL A 86 12.69 -5.10 11.19
CA VAL A 86 13.51 -4.13 10.46
C VAL A 86 13.02 -2.71 10.71
N PHE A 87 11.71 -2.46 10.59
CA PHE A 87 11.14 -1.13 10.84
C PHE A 87 11.28 -0.71 12.30
N ASP A 88 11.15 -1.62 13.25
CA ASP A 88 11.42 -1.36 14.67
C ASP A 88 12.81 -0.75 14.89
N GLN A 89 13.83 -1.27 14.19
CA GLN A 89 15.21 -0.78 14.30
C GLN A 89 15.43 0.55 13.57
N LEU A 90 14.68 0.83 12.51
CA LEU A 90 14.78 2.08 11.75
C LEU A 90 14.01 3.23 12.40
N SER A 91 13.10 2.94 13.34
CA SER A 91 12.17 3.90 13.93
C SER A 91 12.82 5.17 14.48
N VAL A 92 13.99 5.06 15.11
CA VAL A 92 14.69 6.18 15.79
C VAL A 92 15.01 7.34 14.84
N ASP A 93 15.45 7.04 13.62
CA ASP A 93 15.84 8.07 12.63
C ASP A 93 14.74 8.29 11.58
N TRP A 94 13.64 7.54 11.66
CA TRP A 94 12.64 7.47 10.59
C TRP A 94 11.98 8.81 10.30
N HIS A 95 11.49 9.50 11.33
CA HIS A 95 10.70 10.72 11.14
C HIS A 95 11.54 11.83 10.48
N ALA A 96 12.76 12.07 10.95
CA ALA A 96 13.65 13.11 10.39
C ALA A 96 14.00 12.85 8.91
N ASP A 97 14.19 11.58 8.54
CA ASP A 97 14.55 11.19 7.17
C ASP A 97 13.35 11.22 6.19
N HIS A 98 12.11 11.13 6.69
CA HIS A 98 10.91 10.90 5.88
C HIS A 98 9.86 12.02 5.92
N SER A 99 10.05 13.06 6.75
CA SER A 99 9.09 14.16 6.89
C SER A 99 9.41 15.41 6.04
N SER A 100 10.50 15.41 5.26
CA SER A 100 10.87 16.56 4.45
C SER A 100 9.80 16.88 3.40
N ASP A 101 9.51 18.17 3.19
CA ASP A 101 8.52 18.63 2.21
C ASP A 101 8.78 18.07 0.80
N LEU A 102 10.04 17.94 0.39
CA LEU A 102 10.38 17.39 -0.92
C LEU A 102 9.97 15.92 -1.10
N ARG A 103 10.06 15.11 -0.02
CA ARG A 103 9.65 13.71 -0.02
C ARG A 103 8.13 13.55 0.08
N LEU A 104 7.45 14.47 0.76
CA LEU A 104 5.99 14.46 0.91
C LEU A 104 5.26 15.23 -0.19
N ALA A 105 5.96 15.96 -1.05
CA ALA A 105 5.38 16.65 -2.20
C ALA A 105 4.52 15.74 -3.12
N PRO A 106 4.89 14.47 -3.42
CA PRO A 106 3.98 13.53 -4.08
C PRO A 106 2.64 13.34 -3.37
N LEU A 107 2.64 13.22 -2.04
CA LEU A 107 1.42 13.06 -1.26
C LEU A 107 0.60 14.36 -1.31
N GLU A 108 1.23 15.50 -1.07
CA GLU A 108 0.54 16.81 -1.10
C GLU A 108 -0.08 17.09 -2.48
N ASP A 109 0.65 16.86 -3.56
CA ASP A 109 0.16 17.03 -4.93
C ASP A 109 -1.00 16.06 -5.26
N ALA A 110 -0.94 14.81 -4.77
CA ALA A 110 -2.05 13.86 -4.89
C ALA A 110 -3.31 14.35 -4.15
N LEU A 111 -3.15 14.85 -2.93
CA LEU A 111 -4.26 15.38 -2.13
C LEU A 111 -4.90 16.61 -2.77
N ASP A 112 -4.12 17.43 -3.47
CA ASP A 112 -4.58 18.63 -4.16
C ASP A 112 -5.23 18.35 -5.52
N ARG A 113 -4.61 17.50 -6.34
CA ARG A 113 -4.93 17.38 -7.77
C ARG A 113 -5.45 16.00 -8.17
N GLY A 114 -5.33 15.01 -7.30
CA GLY A 114 -5.63 13.62 -7.61
C GLY A 114 -7.12 13.26 -7.54
N ASP A 115 -8.01 14.19 -7.19
CA ASP A 115 -9.42 13.89 -6.93
C ASP A 115 -9.55 12.72 -5.94
N VAL A 116 -9.05 12.89 -4.71
CA VAL A 116 -8.90 11.83 -3.69
C VAL A 116 -10.18 11.43 -2.98
N GLY A 117 -11.21 12.28 -3.01
CA GLY A 117 -12.57 11.93 -2.54
C GLY A 117 -12.89 12.44 -1.16
N ARG A 118 -13.95 11.89 -0.58
CA ARG A 118 -14.50 12.27 0.72
C ARG A 118 -14.93 11.00 1.46
N GLY A 119 -15.20 11.13 2.75
CA GLY A 119 -15.71 10.05 3.58
C GLY A 119 -14.68 9.56 4.59
N ARG A 120 -14.61 8.26 4.81
CA ARG A 120 -13.72 7.61 5.76
C ARG A 120 -12.34 7.38 5.16
N TRP A 121 -11.37 8.18 5.63
CA TRP A 121 -9.98 8.10 5.22
C TRP A 121 -9.18 7.20 6.16
N VAL A 122 -8.39 6.29 5.59
CA VAL A 122 -7.51 5.39 6.32
C VAL A 122 -6.13 5.40 5.67
N GLU A 123 -5.09 5.49 6.48
CA GLU A 123 -3.70 5.33 6.03
C GLU A 123 -3.17 3.94 6.40
N ILE A 124 -2.48 3.30 5.45
CA ILE A 124 -1.84 1.99 5.63
C ILE A 124 -0.31 2.15 5.50
N GLY A 125 0.42 1.65 6.49
CA GLY A 125 1.87 1.82 6.59
C GLY A 125 2.27 3.21 7.09
N CYS A 126 1.57 3.74 8.09
CA CYS A 126 1.75 5.14 8.52
C CYS A 126 3.09 5.44 9.21
N GLY A 127 3.85 4.42 9.60
CA GLY A 127 5.13 4.57 10.29
C GLY A 127 5.01 5.45 11.53
N THR A 128 5.85 6.47 11.61
CA THR A 128 5.85 7.46 12.71
C THR A 128 4.84 8.60 12.51
N GLY A 129 3.96 8.52 11.51
CA GLY A 129 2.86 9.48 11.32
C GLY A 129 3.16 10.72 10.46
N ALA A 130 4.33 10.83 9.82
CA ALA A 130 4.70 12.03 9.05
C ALA A 130 3.73 12.32 7.88
N ALA A 131 3.29 11.29 7.16
CA ALA A 131 2.26 11.42 6.13
C ALA A 131 0.87 11.63 6.75
N THR A 132 0.57 10.98 7.88
CA THR A 132 -0.67 11.17 8.64
C THR A 132 -0.92 12.63 8.98
N GLU A 133 0.11 13.35 9.44
CA GLU A 133 0.04 14.78 9.74
C GLU A 133 -0.39 15.61 8.53
N ARG A 134 0.20 15.33 7.35
CA ARG A 134 -0.17 16.02 6.10
C ARG A 134 -1.60 15.70 5.67
N ILE A 135 -2.00 14.44 5.77
CA ILE A 135 -3.37 14.00 5.44
C ILE A 135 -4.38 14.68 6.37
N ALA A 136 -4.10 14.74 7.67
CA ALA A 136 -4.97 15.34 8.68
C ALA A 136 -5.27 16.82 8.43
N THR A 137 -4.40 17.55 7.71
CA THR A 137 -4.67 18.94 7.29
C THR A 137 -5.82 19.07 6.29
N ARG A 138 -6.18 17.99 5.58
CA ARG A 138 -7.22 17.98 4.54
C ARG A 138 -8.50 17.27 4.97
N CYS A 139 -8.36 16.18 5.72
CA CYS A 139 -9.48 15.38 6.19
C CYS A 139 -9.11 14.68 7.50
N PRO A 140 -10.02 14.57 8.49
CA PRO A 140 -9.79 13.74 9.66
C PRO A 140 -9.46 12.30 9.26
N VAL A 141 -8.33 11.78 9.76
CA VAL A 141 -7.91 10.39 9.53
C VAL A 141 -8.66 9.49 10.50
N ALA A 142 -9.47 8.56 9.97
CA ALA A 142 -10.26 7.67 10.79
C ALA A 142 -9.41 6.62 11.52
N ALA A 143 -8.34 6.15 10.85
CA ALA A 143 -7.31 5.31 11.45
C ALA A 143 -6.03 5.37 10.60
N ALA A 144 -4.88 5.30 11.26
CA ALA A 144 -3.57 5.15 10.65
C ALA A 144 -2.95 3.84 11.15
N LEU A 145 -2.69 2.91 10.23
CA LEU A 145 -2.28 1.55 10.58
C LEU A 145 -0.84 1.27 10.20
N ASP A 146 -0.10 0.59 11.06
CA ASP A 146 1.25 0.10 10.76
C ASP A 146 1.51 -1.26 11.40
N LEU A 147 2.44 -2.02 10.84
CA LEU A 147 2.85 -3.33 11.35
C LEU A 147 3.75 -3.21 12.58
N SER A 148 4.58 -2.15 12.63
CA SER A 148 5.58 -1.92 13.67
C SER A 148 4.98 -1.17 14.87
N PRO A 149 4.90 -1.79 16.06
CA PRO A 149 4.45 -1.08 17.25
C PRO A 149 5.45 0.00 17.69
N ARG A 150 6.74 -0.12 17.33
CA ARG A 150 7.77 0.89 17.63
C ARG A 150 7.60 2.15 16.79
N MET A 151 7.22 2.01 15.52
CA MET A 151 6.88 3.15 14.67
C MET A 151 5.68 3.91 15.24
N LEU A 152 4.61 3.19 15.58
CA LEU A 152 3.39 3.79 16.14
C LEU A 152 3.63 4.48 17.48
N ALA A 153 4.56 3.99 18.30
CA ALA A 153 4.89 4.61 19.58
C ALA A 153 5.53 6.01 19.44
N LEU A 154 6.04 6.36 18.25
CA LEU A 154 6.60 7.68 17.95
C LEU A 154 5.59 8.63 17.30
N ALA A 155 4.43 8.14 16.91
CA ALA A 155 3.40 8.94 16.26
C ALA A 155 2.65 9.83 17.27
N ASP A 156 2.28 11.04 16.84
CA ASP A 156 1.48 11.94 17.67
C ASP A 156 0.01 11.48 17.70
N SER A 157 -0.37 10.78 18.76
CA SER A 157 -1.74 10.30 19.01
C SER A 157 -2.83 11.38 19.01
N SER A 158 -2.48 12.67 19.05
CA SER A 158 -3.45 13.76 18.90
C SER A 158 -3.90 13.99 17.46
N VAL A 159 -3.13 13.49 16.48
CA VAL A 159 -3.38 13.67 15.04
C VAL A 159 -4.41 12.66 14.50
N ALA A 160 -4.31 11.40 14.92
CA ALA A 160 -5.18 10.31 14.45
C ALA A 160 -5.19 9.11 15.41
N PRO A 161 -6.18 8.20 15.30
CA PRO A 161 -6.10 6.88 15.92
C PRO A 161 -5.05 6.00 15.24
N PHE A 162 -3.96 5.70 15.94
CA PHE A 162 -2.87 4.83 15.48
C PHE A 162 -3.11 3.39 15.93
N VAL A 163 -3.11 2.43 14.99
CA VAL A 163 -3.48 1.03 15.26
C VAL A 163 -2.46 0.07 14.68
N GLN A 164 -1.97 -0.86 15.51
CA GLN A 164 -1.12 -1.94 15.01
C GLN A 164 -1.94 -2.93 14.18
N ALA A 165 -1.56 -3.15 12.92
CA ALA A 165 -2.20 -4.13 12.06
C ALA A 165 -1.27 -4.64 10.96
N ASP A 166 -1.50 -5.89 10.54
CA ASP A 166 -0.92 -6.42 9.31
C ASP A 166 -1.83 -6.05 8.12
N ALA A 167 -1.27 -5.38 7.13
CA ALA A 167 -1.99 -4.96 5.94
C ALA A 167 -2.43 -6.12 5.05
N SER A 168 -1.87 -7.33 5.23
CA SER A 168 -2.39 -8.53 4.56
C SER A 168 -3.71 -9.06 5.17
N SER A 169 -4.09 -8.58 6.36
CA SER A 169 -5.33 -8.95 7.04
C SER A 169 -5.77 -7.80 7.97
N LEU A 170 -6.36 -6.78 7.37
CA LEU A 170 -6.78 -5.56 8.02
C LEU A 170 -7.97 -5.80 8.96
N PRO A 171 -7.96 -5.23 10.18
CA PRO A 171 -9.07 -5.29 11.12
C PRO A 171 -10.19 -4.29 10.74
N LEU A 172 -10.52 -4.22 9.45
CA LEU A 172 -11.51 -3.32 8.87
C LEU A 172 -12.60 -4.13 8.17
N ALA A 173 -13.84 -3.67 8.32
CA ALA A 173 -14.99 -4.29 7.66
C ALA A 173 -14.90 -4.15 6.14
N THR A 174 -15.46 -5.12 5.41
CA THR A 174 -15.58 -5.06 3.95
C THR A 174 -16.35 -3.81 3.53
N GLY A 175 -15.86 -3.11 2.51
CA GLY A 175 -16.52 -1.92 1.96
C GLY A 175 -16.65 -0.74 2.92
N SER A 176 -15.78 -0.63 3.93
CA SER A 176 -15.89 0.35 4.99
C SER A 176 -14.96 1.57 4.83
N VAL A 177 -14.06 1.58 3.85
CA VAL A 177 -13.07 2.65 3.62
C VAL A 177 -13.41 3.38 2.32
N ASP A 178 -13.60 4.70 2.39
CA ASP A 178 -13.90 5.50 1.20
C ASP A 178 -12.61 5.96 0.50
N VAL A 179 -11.56 6.26 1.27
CA VAL A 179 -10.24 6.68 0.76
C VAL A 179 -9.15 5.95 1.53
N MET A 180 -8.33 5.19 0.82
CA MET A 180 -7.15 4.53 1.37
C MET A 180 -5.89 5.22 0.87
N VAL A 181 -5.01 5.63 1.78
CA VAL A 181 -3.73 6.27 1.46
C VAL A 181 -2.57 5.34 1.81
N LEU A 182 -1.66 5.15 0.86
CA LEU A 182 -0.52 4.25 0.95
C LEU A 182 0.75 4.97 0.52
N VAL A 183 1.62 5.28 1.47
CA VAL A 183 2.89 5.98 1.22
C VAL A 183 4.05 5.00 1.40
N ASN A 184 4.75 4.68 0.32
CA ASN A 184 5.79 3.64 0.29
C ASN A 184 5.31 2.35 0.99
N MET A 185 4.24 1.72 0.46
CA MET A 185 3.63 0.55 1.07
C MET A 185 3.71 -0.69 0.16
N PHE A 186 3.54 -1.89 0.72
CA PHE A 186 3.38 -3.11 -0.07
C PHE A 186 1.98 -3.22 -0.70
N MET A 187 1.85 -3.98 -1.79
CA MET A 187 0.58 -4.18 -2.50
C MET A 187 -0.16 -5.44 -2.01
N PHE A 188 -1.09 -5.30 -1.05
CA PHE A 188 -2.00 -6.37 -0.63
C PHE A 188 -3.36 -6.26 -1.35
N ALA A 189 -3.33 -6.38 -2.69
CA ALA A 189 -4.44 -5.97 -3.57
C ALA A 189 -5.82 -6.54 -3.20
N ALA A 190 -5.90 -7.83 -2.85
CA ALA A 190 -7.17 -8.47 -2.46
C ALA A 190 -7.74 -7.87 -1.17
N GLU A 191 -6.87 -7.57 -0.20
CA GLU A 191 -7.29 -7.01 1.08
C GLU A 191 -7.67 -5.53 0.95
N TYR A 192 -6.94 -4.79 0.12
CA TYR A 192 -7.25 -3.39 -0.20
C TYR A 192 -8.60 -3.27 -0.91
N ASP A 193 -8.87 -4.10 -1.92
CA ASP A 193 -10.17 -4.10 -2.60
C ASP A 193 -11.31 -4.53 -1.65
N ARG A 194 -11.07 -5.52 -0.78
CA ARG A 194 -12.08 -5.98 0.20
C ARG A 194 -12.56 -4.84 1.09
N VAL A 195 -11.66 -4.03 1.64
CA VAL A 195 -12.03 -2.99 2.61
C VAL A 195 -12.54 -1.70 1.94
N LEU A 196 -12.19 -1.46 0.67
CA LEU A 196 -12.64 -0.28 -0.06
C LEU A 196 -14.14 -0.34 -0.36
N ALA A 197 -14.85 0.73 -0.04
CA ALA A 197 -16.25 0.92 -0.36
C ALA A 197 -16.49 0.87 -1.88
N PRO A 198 -17.72 0.58 -2.34
CA PRO A 198 -18.10 0.82 -3.72
C PRO A 198 -17.80 2.27 -4.15
N GLY A 199 -16.96 2.45 -5.16
CA GLY A 199 -16.49 3.76 -5.59
C GLY A 199 -15.39 4.39 -4.72
N GLY A 200 -14.85 3.63 -3.77
CA GLY A 200 -13.70 4.03 -2.95
C GLY A 200 -12.46 4.30 -3.79
N ARG A 201 -11.58 5.12 -3.23
CA ARG A 201 -10.36 5.61 -3.89
C ARG A 201 -9.11 5.08 -3.20
N PHE A 202 -8.13 4.77 -4.01
CA PHE A 202 -6.84 4.21 -3.63
C PHE A 202 -5.75 5.20 -4.02
N VAL A 203 -5.06 5.78 -3.02
CA VAL A 203 -3.99 6.76 -3.22
C VAL A 203 -2.66 6.07 -2.97
N TRP A 204 -1.89 5.86 -4.03
CA TRP A 204 -0.59 5.22 -3.99
C TRP A 204 0.52 6.23 -4.19
N VAL A 205 1.47 6.29 -3.28
CA VAL A 205 2.56 7.25 -3.30
C VAL A 205 3.91 6.55 -3.17
N SER A 206 4.84 6.88 -4.06
CA SER A 206 6.26 6.53 -3.91
C SER A 206 7.07 7.81 -3.77
N THR A 207 7.55 8.07 -2.56
CA THR A 207 8.19 9.35 -2.19
C THR A 207 9.52 9.61 -2.90
N MET A 208 10.22 8.56 -3.32
CA MET A 208 11.47 8.63 -4.09
C MET A 208 11.33 8.01 -5.48
N GLY A 209 10.10 7.86 -5.98
CA GLY A 209 9.84 7.27 -7.28
C GLY A 209 10.48 5.89 -7.42
N ASP A 210 11.20 5.68 -8.52
CA ASP A 210 11.89 4.42 -8.81
C ASP A 210 13.04 4.12 -7.84
N ALA A 211 13.53 5.06 -7.03
CA ALA A 211 14.55 4.81 -6.02
C ALA A 211 13.98 4.31 -4.68
N THR A 212 12.66 4.32 -4.47
CA THR A 212 12.03 3.76 -3.27
C THR A 212 12.34 2.25 -3.17
N PRO A 213 12.85 1.72 -2.04
CA PRO A 213 13.27 0.32 -1.94
C PRO A 213 12.19 -0.73 -2.27
N ILE A 214 10.93 -0.41 -1.96
CA ILE A 214 9.74 -1.25 -2.19
C ILE A 214 8.88 -0.69 -3.33
N TYR A 215 9.53 -0.05 -4.31
CA TYR A 215 8.85 0.52 -5.46
C TYR A 215 8.12 -0.54 -6.29
N LEU A 216 6.91 -0.20 -6.71
CA LEU A 216 6.22 -0.83 -7.84
C LEU A 216 6.03 0.20 -8.96
N PRO A 217 6.24 -0.19 -10.22
CA PRO A 217 5.85 0.63 -11.36
C PRO A 217 4.36 0.98 -11.33
N PRO A 218 3.97 2.20 -11.73
CA PRO A 218 2.57 2.64 -11.79
C PRO A 218 1.64 1.66 -12.51
N GLN A 219 2.10 1.06 -13.60
CA GLN A 219 1.33 0.10 -14.39
C GLN A 219 1.08 -1.20 -13.62
N GLU A 220 2.11 -1.73 -12.94
CA GLU A 220 1.98 -2.94 -12.11
C GLU A 220 1.04 -2.73 -10.91
N VAL A 221 1.08 -1.53 -10.31
CA VAL A 221 0.11 -1.14 -9.27
C VAL A 221 -1.33 -1.34 -9.78
N MET A 222 -1.62 -0.86 -11.00
CA MET A 222 -2.94 -1.00 -11.61
C MET A 222 -3.26 -2.43 -12.03
N GLU A 223 -2.27 -3.19 -12.50
CA GLU A 223 -2.44 -4.58 -12.92
C GLU A 223 -2.72 -5.53 -11.75
N PHE A 224 -2.16 -5.27 -10.57
CA PHE A 224 -2.39 -6.10 -9.39
C PHE A 224 -3.78 -5.92 -8.79
N LEU A 225 -4.37 -4.72 -8.88
CA LEU A 225 -5.72 -4.45 -8.39
C LEU A 225 -6.77 -5.33 -9.11
N PRO A 226 -7.72 -5.93 -8.38
CA PRO A 226 -8.74 -6.80 -8.98
C PRO A 226 -9.81 -5.96 -9.71
N GLY A 227 -10.25 -6.43 -10.87
CA GLY A 227 -11.30 -5.76 -11.66
C GLY A 227 -10.77 -4.62 -12.52
N CYS A 228 -11.65 -3.69 -12.89
CA CYS A 228 -11.34 -2.59 -13.80
C CYS A 228 -11.10 -1.30 -13.01
N TRP A 229 -9.94 -0.68 -13.19
CA TRP A 229 -9.56 0.56 -12.51
C TRP A 229 -9.19 1.66 -13.50
N THR A 230 -9.49 2.89 -13.12
CA THR A 230 -8.96 4.10 -13.79
C THR A 230 -8.17 4.89 -12.76
N ALA A 231 -7.05 5.48 -13.17
CA ALA A 231 -6.24 6.30 -12.29
C ALA A 231 -5.87 7.63 -12.93
N ILE A 232 -5.64 8.62 -12.08
CA ILE A 232 -4.92 9.85 -12.41
C ILE A 232 -3.57 9.76 -11.70
N GLY A 233 -2.50 10.20 -12.34
CA GLY A 233 -1.16 10.22 -11.75
C GLY A 233 -0.37 11.46 -12.13
N SER A 234 0.62 11.80 -11.31
CA SER A 234 1.63 12.78 -11.66
C SER A 234 2.94 12.50 -10.93
N TYR A 235 3.96 13.29 -11.26
CA TYR A 235 5.22 13.34 -10.53
C TYR A 235 5.31 14.68 -9.81
N ALA A 236 5.81 14.64 -8.57
CA ALA A 236 6.03 15.84 -7.77
C ALA A 236 7.20 15.60 -6.81
N GLY A 237 7.96 16.65 -6.50
CA GLY A 237 9.15 16.54 -5.65
C GLY A 237 10.09 15.44 -6.12
N THR A 238 10.34 14.44 -5.28
CA THR A 238 11.22 13.30 -5.59
C THR A 238 10.52 12.04 -6.08
N GLY A 239 9.21 12.09 -6.30
CA GLY A 239 8.42 10.87 -6.45
C GLY A 239 7.25 10.96 -7.42
N PHE A 240 6.37 9.98 -7.32
CA PHE A 240 5.13 9.92 -8.08
C PHE A 240 3.96 9.54 -7.17
N TRP A 241 2.76 9.81 -7.66
CA TRP A 241 1.52 9.36 -7.05
C TRP A 241 0.54 8.85 -8.11
N LEU A 242 -0.38 7.99 -7.67
CA LEU A 242 -1.57 7.56 -8.40
C LEU A 242 -2.78 7.67 -7.48
N VAL A 243 -3.89 8.20 -8.00
CA VAL A 243 -5.21 8.06 -7.38
C VAL A 243 -6.06 7.19 -8.29
N ALA A 244 -6.27 5.95 -7.87
CA ALA A 244 -7.06 4.97 -8.60
C ALA A 244 -8.49 4.89 -8.04
N ARG A 245 -9.45 4.66 -8.94
CA ARG A 245 -10.85 4.38 -8.63
C ARG A 245 -11.33 3.20 -9.47
N ALA A 246 -12.16 2.34 -8.88
CA ALA A 246 -12.81 1.29 -9.63
C ALA A 246 -13.73 1.91 -10.71
N ALA A 247 -13.68 1.37 -11.93
CA ALA A 247 -14.65 1.68 -12.95
C ALA A 247 -16.05 1.28 -12.42
N ARG A 248 -17.05 2.15 -12.59
CA ARG A 248 -18.40 1.92 -12.08
C ARG A 248 -19.05 0.78 -12.87
N GLU A 249 -18.80 -0.46 -12.44
CA GLU A 249 -19.51 -1.68 -12.84
C GLU A 249 -19.09 -2.81 -11.87
N ARG A 250 -19.45 -2.67 -10.60
CA ARG A 250 -19.65 -3.84 -9.74
C ARG A 250 -21.16 -4.07 -9.70
N SER A 251 -21.69 -4.64 -10.77
CA SER A 251 -23.10 -5.04 -10.85
C SER A 251 -23.39 -6.02 -9.70
N GLU A 252 -24.52 -5.82 -9.04
CA GLU A 252 -25.03 -6.61 -7.90
C GLU A 252 -25.35 -8.09 -8.24
N GLN A 253 -24.88 -8.60 -9.38
CA GLN A 253 -25.25 -9.91 -9.93
C GLN A 253 -24.42 -11.10 -9.43
N GLU A 254 -23.47 -10.91 -8.51
CA GLU A 254 -22.74 -12.02 -7.86
C GLU A 254 -23.18 -12.24 -6.40
N ARG A 255 -24.27 -11.61 -5.96
CA ARG A 255 -24.89 -11.83 -4.64
C ARG A 255 -26.20 -12.61 -4.75
N GLU A 256 -26.18 -13.80 -5.36
CA GLU A 256 -27.21 -14.83 -5.19
C GLU A 256 -26.59 -16.23 -5.21
#